data_AF-A0A7W0VY47-F1
#
_entry.id   AF-A0A7W0VY47-F1
#
_cell.length_a   1.000
_cell.length_b   1.000
_cell.length_c   1.000
_cell.angle_alpha   90.00
_cell.angle_beta   90.00
_cell.angle_gamma   90.00
#
_symmetry.space_group_name_H-M   'P 1'
#
loop_
_entity.id
_entity.type
_entity.pdbx_description
1 polymer ?
#
loop_
_entity_poly.entity_id
_entity_poly.type
_entity_poly.pdbx_seq_one_letter_code
_entity_poly.pdbx_strand_id
1 'polypeptide(L)'
;MKRALIVVGIVLAGLGALGIRVVVEGRRALAAGDDAAREGRMTDAIAGWEAAARWYLPFAPHVDDAYERLIYLAGSEHAFALAAWRAVRSAALATRTLWTPHADDLMTANAQIAELASRDPEGALAAGPDAAARKAWHTERLARDPGPSRGGVFLAVLGIGAWLAGIGMVIRGPAKLGAAVTVLGLIGWMIGLAIA
;
A
#
# COMPACT_ATOMS: atom_id res chain seq x y z
N MET A 1 23.26 -20.75 21.01
CA MET A 1 21.82 -21.11 21.07
C MET A 1 21.01 -20.18 21.98
N LYS A 2 21.28 -20.09 23.30
CA LYS A 2 20.48 -19.22 24.21
C LYS A 2 20.36 -17.75 23.77
N ARG A 3 21.45 -17.12 23.33
CA ARG A 3 21.42 -15.72 22.82
C ARG A 3 20.57 -15.55 21.56
N ALA A 4 20.58 -16.54 20.66
CA ALA A 4 19.76 -16.51 19.45
C ALA A 4 18.27 -16.63 19.79
N LEU A 5 17.90 -17.50 20.74
CA LEU A 5 16.52 -17.63 21.22
C LEU A 5 16.00 -16.34 21.87
N ILE A 6 16.84 -15.65 22.66
CA ILE A 6 16.46 -14.34 23.25
C ILE A 6 16.20 -13.30 22.15
N VAL A 7 17.09 -13.20 21.15
CA VAL A 7 16.91 -12.27 20.03
C VAL A 7 15.64 -12.57 19.26
N VAL A 8 15.40 -13.85 18.93
CA VAL A 8 14.17 -14.28 18.26
C VAL A 8 12.94 -13.92 19.09
N GLY A 9 12.96 -14.17 20.41
CA GLY A 9 11.87 -13.81 21.30
C GLY A 9 11.57 -12.31 21.32
N ILE A 10 12.60 -11.46 21.36
CA ILE A 10 12.45 -10.00 21.30
C ILE A 10 11.86 -9.56 19.96
N VAL A 11 12.36 -10.10 18.84
CA VAL A 11 11.84 -9.79 17.50
C VAL A 11 10.37 -10.19 17.38
N LEU A 12 10.00 -11.39 17.81
CA LEU A 12 8.62 -11.86 17.77
C LEU A 12 7.70 -11.00 18.66
N ALA A 13 8.15 -10.63 19.85
CA ALA A 13 7.40 -9.74 20.74
C ALA A 13 7.20 -8.35 20.11
N GLY A 14 8.24 -7.80 19.49
CA GLY A 14 8.16 -6.52 18.76
C GLY A 14 7.18 -6.58 17.59
N LEU A 15 7.26 -7.61 16.75
CA LEU A 15 6.32 -7.83 15.65
C LEU A 15 4.88 -8.02 16.15
N GLY A 16 4.69 -8.74 17.25
CA GLY A 16 3.38 -8.91 17.90
C GLY A 16 2.81 -7.59 18.39
N ALA A 17 3.62 -6.76 19.06
CA ALA A 17 3.19 -5.44 19.54
C ALA A 17 2.82 -4.50 18.37
N LEU A 18 3.58 -4.53 17.27
CA LEU A 18 3.26 -3.79 16.05
C LEU A 18 1.96 -4.29 15.41
N GLY A 19 1.76 -5.60 15.32
CA GLY A 19 0.54 -6.20 14.79
C GLY A 19 -0.70 -5.80 15.61
N ILE A 20 -0.60 -5.85 16.94
CA ILE A 20 -1.67 -5.38 17.84
C ILE A 20 -1.98 -3.90 17.58
N ARG A 21 -0.94 -3.06 17.47
CA ARG A 21 -1.13 -1.63 17.18
C ARG A 21 -1.86 -1.41 15.86
N VAL A 22 -1.47 -2.09 14.79
CA VAL A 22 -2.13 -2.00 13.48
C VAL A 22 -3.62 -2.33 13.59
N VAL A 23 -3.97 -3.41 14.29
CA VAL A 23 -5.38 -3.80 14.48
C VAL A 23 -6.16 -2.79 15.32
N VAL A 24 -5.56 -2.27 16.40
CA VAL A 24 -6.22 -1.27 17.27
C VAL A 24 -6.47 0.03 16.52
N GLU A 25 -5.47 0.56 15.82
CA GLU A 25 -5.62 1.82 15.08
C GLU A 25 -6.54 1.65 13.85
N GLY A 26 -6.47 0.50 13.17
CA GLY A 26 -7.38 0.19 12.07
C GLY A 26 -8.85 0.15 12.49
N ARG A 27 -9.16 -0.51 13.63
CA ARG A 27 -10.52 -0.52 14.18
C ARG A 27 -11.00 0.85 14.64
N ARG A 28 -10.11 1.67 15.23
CA ARG A 28 -10.45 3.05 15.61
C ARG A 28 -10.77 3.91 14.39
N ALA A 29 -9.99 3.79 13.33
CA ALA A 29 -10.24 4.50 12.07
C ALA A 29 -11.56 4.05 11.43
N LEU A 30 -11.87 2.75 11.45
CA LEU A 30 -13.14 2.21 10.95
C LEU A 30 -14.32 2.79 11.74
N ALA A 31 -14.25 2.75 13.07
CA ALA A 31 -15.28 3.33 13.93
C ALA A 31 -15.44 4.84 13.70
N ALA A 32 -14.35 5.59 13.56
CA ALA A 32 -14.42 7.02 13.26
C ALA A 32 -15.10 7.30 11.90
N GLY A 33 -14.87 6.44 10.90
CA GLY A 33 -15.55 6.51 9.61
C GLY A 33 -17.05 6.21 9.72
N ASP A 34 -17.41 5.16 10.48
CA ASP A 34 -18.80 4.78 10.75
C ASP A 34 -19.54 5.88 11.53
N ASP A 35 -18.89 6.52 12.49
CA ASP A 35 -19.42 7.66 13.26
C ASP A 35 -19.68 8.87 12.35
N ALA A 36 -18.72 9.23 11.50
CA ALA A 36 -18.86 10.31 10.53
C ALA A 36 -19.99 10.04 9.51
N ALA A 37 -20.13 8.79 9.05
CA ALA A 37 -21.22 8.40 8.15
C ALA A 37 -22.59 8.57 8.82
N ARG A 38 -22.72 8.18 10.10
CA ARG A 38 -23.97 8.36 10.88
C ARG A 38 -24.34 9.82 11.06
N GLU A 39 -23.36 10.72 11.08
CA GLU A 39 -23.55 12.18 11.16
C GLU A 39 -23.74 12.84 9.79
N GLY A 40 -23.76 12.08 8.69
CA GLY A 40 -23.88 12.60 7.33
C GLY A 40 -22.60 13.24 6.77
N ARG A 41 -21.47 13.14 7.49
CA ARG A 41 -20.16 13.69 7.08
C ARG A 41 -19.41 12.70 6.18
N MET A 42 -19.94 12.46 4.98
CA MET A 42 -19.46 11.40 4.08
C MET A 42 -18.00 11.55 3.63
N THR A 43 -17.49 12.77 3.47
CA THR A 43 -16.06 12.99 3.16
C THR A 43 -15.16 12.48 4.28
N ASP A 44 -15.54 12.76 5.54
CA ASP A 44 -14.82 12.28 6.73
C ASP A 44 -14.97 10.76 6.88
N ALA A 45 -16.14 10.20 6.54
CA ALA A 45 -16.38 8.77 6.53
C ALA A 45 -15.43 8.03 5.58
N ILE A 46 -15.31 8.51 4.34
CA ILE A 46 -14.38 7.95 3.34
C ILE A 46 -12.94 8.01 3.85
N ALA A 47 -12.52 9.12 4.45
CA ALA A 47 -11.17 9.26 4.99
C ALA A 47 -10.91 8.26 6.14
N GLY A 48 -11.89 8.06 7.04
CA GLY A 48 -11.81 7.08 8.13
C GLY A 48 -11.72 5.64 7.62
N TRP A 49 -12.57 5.26 6.67
CA TRP A 49 -12.54 3.93 6.06
C TRP A 49 -11.26 3.70 5.23
N GLU A 50 -10.78 4.69 4.48
CA GLU A 50 -9.49 4.57 3.79
C GLU A 50 -8.34 4.35 4.78
N ALA A 51 -8.31 5.12 5.87
CA ALA A 51 -7.31 4.97 6.92
C ALA A 51 -7.37 3.57 7.56
N ALA A 52 -8.57 3.04 7.80
CA ALA A 52 -8.76 1.67 8.30
C ALA A 52 -8.20 0.62 7.33
N ALA A 53 -8.50 0.74 6.03
CA ALA A 53 -7.99 -0.16 5.00
C ALA A 53 -6.45 -0.08 4.86
N ARG A 54 -5.84 1.08 5.12
CA ARG A 54 -4.38 1.29 5.09
C ARG A 54 -3.66 0.74 6.31
N TRP A 55 -4.34 0.59 7.45
CA TRP A 55 -3.84 -0.17 8.61
C TRP A 55 -3.89 -1.68 8.34
N TYR A 56 -3.18 -2.11 7.30
CA TYR A 56 -3.26 -3.46 6.79
C TYR A 56 -2.41 -4.44 7.61
N LEU A 57 -3.07 -5.53 7.99
CA LEU A 57 -2.45 -6.76 8.43
C LEU A 57 -3.26 -7.91 7.79
N PRO A 58 -2.63 -8.96 7.26
CA PRO A 58 -3.36 -10.09 6.70
C PRO A 58 -4.38 -10.65 7.70
N PHE A 59 -5.59 -10.93 7.22
CA PHE A 59 -6.72 -11.48 7.99
C PHE A 59 -7.29 -10.56 9.08
N ALA A 60 -6.94 -9.28 9.09
CA ALA A 60 -7.53 -8.33 10.01
C ALA A 60 -8.94 -7.92 9.53
N PRO A 61 -10.01 -8.20 10.29
CA PRO A 61 -11.39 -8.00 9.82
C PRO A 61 -11.72 -6.56 9.44
N HIS A 62 -11.10 -5.58 10.11
CA HIS A 62 -11.37 -4.16 9.86
C HIS A 62 -10.97 -3.70 8.44
N VAL A 63 -10.08 -4.45 7.77
CA VAL A 63 -9.68 -4.16 6.39
C VAL A 63 -10.83 -4.51 5.45
N ASP A 64 -11.32 -5.75 5.50
CA ASP A 64 -12.42 -6.21 4.65
C ASP A 64 -13.69 -5.37 4.90
N ASP A 65 -13.98 -5.09 6.16
CA ASP A 65 -15.04 -4.19 6.60
C ASP A 65 -14.95 -2.80 5.95
N ALA A 66 -13.75 -2.22 5.92
CA ALA A 66 -13.51 -0.90 5.35
C ALA A 66 -13.70 -0.91 3.81
N TYR A 67 -13.17 -1.93 3.13
CA TYR A 67 -13.38 -2.11 1.69
C TYR A 67 -14.86 -2.29 1.36
N GLU A 68 -15.59 -3.10 2.13
CA GLU A 68 -17.03 -3.32 1.94
C GLU A 68 -17.80 -1.99 2.02
N ARG A 69 -17.53 -1.16 3.03
CA ARG A 69 -18.18 0.16 3.20
C ARG A 69 -17.84 1.12 2.05
N LEU A 70 -16.57 1.16 1.65
CA LEU A 70 -16.12 1.99 0.53
C LEU A 70 -16.76 1.54 -0.79
N ILE A 71 -16.76 0.24 -1.08
CA ILE A 71 -17.34 -0.33 -2.30
C ILE A 71 -18.86 -0.14 -2.32
N TYR A 72 -19.53 -0.35 -1.19
CA TYR A 72 -20.96 -0.10 -1.05
C TYR A 72 -21.31 1.37 -1.36
N LEU A 73 -20.60 2.32 -0.76
CA LEU A 73 -20.78 3.74 -1.06
C LEU A 73 -20.48 4.03 -2.54
N ALA A 74 -19.43 3.42 -3.09
CA ALA A 74 -18.99 3.63 -4.46
C ALA A 74 -19.92 3.05 -5.53
N GLY A 75 -20.72 2.03 -5.19
CA GLY A 75 -21.72 1.41 -6.07
C GLY A 75 -23.07 2.12 -6.08
N SER A 76 -23.25 3.15 -5.26
CA SER A 76 -24.47 3.96 -5.23
C SER A 76 -24.41 5.15 -6.21
N GLU A 77 -25.55 5.68 -6.63
CA GLU A 77 -25.66 6.93 -7.43
C GLU A 77 -25.34 8.20 -6.60
N HIS A 78 -24.44 8.07 -5.62
CA HIS A 78 -24.10 9.12 -4.68
C HIS A 78 -23.00 10.01 -5.26
N ALA A 79 -23.08 11.32 -4.98
CA ALA A 79 -22.05 12.30 -5.32
C ALA A 79 -20.63 11.93 -4.85
N PHE A 80 -20.49 11.02 -3.88
CA PHE A 80 -19.20 10.57 -3.34
C PHE A 80 -18.64 9.32 -4.00
N ALA A 81 -19.33 8.72 -4.98
CA ALA A 81 -18.91 7.45 -5.59
C ALA A 81 -17.48 7.49 -6.15
N LEU A 82 -17.13 8.58 -6.85
CA LEU A 82 -15.78 8.76 -7.38
C LEU A 82 -14.72 8.91 -6.28
N ALA A 83 -15.05 9.58 -5.17
CA ALA A 83 -14.15 9.71 -4.04
C ALA A 83 -13.94 8.36 -3.33
N ALA A 84 -15.00 7.58 -3.15
CA ALA A 84 -14.93 6.24 -2.57
C ALA A 84 -14.09 5.28 -3.44
N TRP A 85 -14.29 5.24 -4.76
CA TRP A 85 -13.42 4.43 -5.63
C TRP A 85 -11.96 4.87 -5.60
N ARG A 86 -11.69 6.18 -5.51
CA ARG A 86 -10.32 6.70 -5.33
C ARG A 86 -9.69 6.25 -4.01
N ALA A 87 -10.47 6.20 -2.93
CA ALA A 87 -10.03 5.66 -1.65
C ALA A 87 -9.71 4.16 -1.72
N VAL A 88 -10.55 3.34 -2.36
CA VAL A 88 -10.27 1.90 -2.62
C VAL A 88 -8.94 1.73 -3.35
N ARG A 89 -8.74 2.49 -4.43
CA ARG A 89 -7.49 2.48 -5.20
C ARG A 89 -6.29 2.91 -4.34
N SER A 90 -6.44 4.01 -3.59
CA SER A 90 -5.39 4.54 -2.72
C SER A 90 -4.96 3.51 -1.67
N ALA A 91 -5.92 2.90 -0.98
CA ALA A 91 -5.68 1.88 0.02
C ALA A 91 -4.98 0.65 -0.57
N ALA A 92 -5.45 0.13 -1.71
CA ALA A 92 -4.85 -1.05 -2.35
C ALA A 92 -3.40 -0.79 -2.81
N LEU A 93 -3.12 0.42 -3.32
CA LEU A 93 -1.77 0.80 -3.71
C LEU A 93 -0.86 1.09 -2.51
N ALA A 94 -1.40 1.57 -1.39
CA ALA A 94 -0.63 1.85 -0.18
C ALA A 94 -0.20 0.59 0.58
N THR A 95 -0.96 -0.51 0.46
CA THR A 95 -0.73 -1.77 1.19
C THR A 95 0.00 -2.82 0.37
N ARG A 96 0.31 -2.53 -0.90
CA ARG A 96 1.07 -3.43 -1.77
C ARG A 96 2.51 -3.61 -1.27
N THR A 97 3.02 -4.81 -1.45
CA THR A 97 4.41 -5.15 -1.17
C THR A 97 4.97 -5.96 -2.34
N LEU A 98 5.31 -7.23 -2.12
CA LEU A 98 5.67 -8.17 -3.18
C LEU A 98 4.43 -8.68 -3.93
N TRP A 99 3.26 -8.63 -3.29
CA TRP A 99 1.95 -8.87 -3.89
C TRP A 99 1.04 -7.66 -3.66
N THR A 100 -0.12 -7.67 -4.31
CA THR A 100 -1.14 -6.64 -4.17
C THR A 100 -2.35 -7.27 -3.46
N PRO A 101 -2.57 -6.97 -2.17
CA PRO A 101 -3.85 -7.27 -1.53
C PRO A 101 -4.99 -6.62 -2.32
N HIS A 102 -6.16 -7.27 -2.40
CA HIS A 102 -7.34 -6.71 -3.06
C HIS A 102 -7.09 -6.29 -4.53
N ALA A 103 -6.35 -7.11 -5.28
CA ALA A 103 -6.02 -6.81 -6.68
C ALA A 103 -7.26 -6.67 -7.58
N ASP A 104 -8.30 -7.49 -7.33
CA ASP A 104 -9.57 -7.42 -8.06
C ASP A 104 -10.34 -6.13 -7.74
N ASP A 105 -10.34 -5.69 -6.49
CA ASP A 105 -10.95 -4.41 -6.07
C ASP A 105 -10.18 -3.23 -6.68
N LEU A 106 -8.84 -3.31 -6.77
CA LEU A 106 -8.02 -2.29 -7.44
C LEU A 106 -8.33 -2.20 -8.94
N MET A 107 -8.47 -3.34 -9.62
CA MET A 107 -8.84 -3.39 -11.03
C MET A 107 -10.23 -2.79 -11.24
N THR A 108 -11.21 -3.17 -10.40
CA THR A 108 -12.57 -2.63 -10.42
C THR A 108 -12.56 -1.12 -10.18
N ALA A 109 -11.83 -0.65 -9.16
CA ALA A 109 -11.71 0.77 -8.84
C ALA A 109 -11.11 1.56 -10.01
N ASN A 110 -10.06 1.06 -10.67
CA ASN A 110 -9.49 1.72 -11.84
C ASN A 110 -10.52 1.87 -12.98
N ALA A 111 -11.28 0.81 -13.27
CA ALA A 111 -12.31 0.85 -14.30
C ALA A 111 -13.43 1.85 -13.96
N GLN A 112 -13.91 1.86 -12.71
CA GLN A 112 -14.97 2.75 -12.26
C GLN A 112 -14.52 4.21 -12.15
N ILE A 113 -13.28 4.48 -11.73
CA ILE A 113 -12.71 5.83 -11.75
C ILE A 113 -12.64 6.35 -13.18
N ALA A 114 -12.16 5.54 -14.13
CA ALA A 114 -12.08 5.94 -15.54
C ALA A 114 -13.47 6.25 -16.12
N GLU A 115 -14.47 5.42 -15.80
CA GLU A 115 -15.86 5.63 -16.19
C GLU A 115 -16.43 6.91 -15.59
N LEU A 116 -16.43 7.05 -14.26
CA LEU A 116 -17.02 8.20 -13.58
C LEU A 116 -16.31 9.51 -13.93
N ALA A 117 -14.98 9.52 -14.01
CA ALA A 117 -14.21 10.71 -14.36
C ALA A 117 -14.46 11.16 -15.82
N SER A 118 -14.76 10.23 -16.74
CA SER A 118 -15.05 10.58 -18.14
C SER A 118 -16.36 11.37 -18.32
N ARG A 119 -17.25 11.29 -17.33
CA ARG A 119 -18.55 11.99 -17.32
C ARG A 119 -18.43 13.45 -16.91
N ASP A 120 -17.35 13.84 -16.25
CA ASP A 120 -17.04 15.22 -15.89
C ASP A 120 -16.33 15.94 -17.05
N PRO A 121 -17.01 16.85 -17.77
CA PRO A 121 -16.43 17.54 -18.93
C PRO A 121 -15.39 18.60 -18.52
N GLU A 122 -15.49 19.14 -17.30
CA GLU A 122 -14.63 20.24 -16.83
C GLU A 122 -13.26 19.73 -16.38
N GLY A 123 -13.19 18.53 -15.80
CA GLY A 123 -11.95 17.93 -15.30
C GLY A 123 -10.95 17.51 -16.39
N ALA A 124 -11.27 17.61 -17.68
CA ALA A 124 -10.67 16.77 -18.70
C ALA A 124 -10.41 17.45 -20.06
N LEU A 125 -10.10 18.76 -20.07
CA LEU A 125 -9.71 19.49 -21.29
C LEU A 125 -8.51 18.85 -22.05
N ALA A 126 -7.65 18.09 -21.35
CA ALA A 126 -6.51 17.38 -21.92
C ALA A 126 -6.81 15.95 -22.41
N ALA A 127 -8.00 15.41 -22.15
CA ALA A 127 -8.32 14.00 -22.34
C ALA A 127 -9.22 13.71 -23.56
N GLY A 128 -9.56 14.73 -24.35
CA GLY A 128 -10.26 14.59 -25.63
C GLY A 128 -11.72 15.08 -25.62
N PRO A 129 -12.34 15.17 -26.82
CA PRO A 129 -13.63 15.84 -27.00
C PRO A 129 -14.83 15.03 -26.50
N ASP A 130 -14.77 13.69 -26.55
CA ASP A 130 -15.87 12.81 -26.16
C ASP A 130 -15.56 11.94 -24.92
N ALA A 131 -16.60 11.33 -24.35
CA ALA A 131 -16.48 10.52 -23.15
C ALA A 131 -15.62 9.26 -23.35
N ALA A 132 -15.61 8.68 -24.56
CA ALA A 132 -14.81 7.49 -24.85
C ALA A 132 -13.31 7.80 -24.85
N ALA A 133 -12.91 8.90 -25.48
CA ALA A 133 -11.54 9.41 -25.46
C ALA A 133 -11.09 9.72 -24.03
N ARG A 134 -11.94 10.40 -23.24
CA ARG A 134 -11.64 10.71 -21.83
C ARG A 134 -11.46 9.46 -20.99
N LYS A 135 -12.35 8.47 -21.15
CA LYS A 135 -12.24 7.18 -20.45
C LYS A 135 -10.96 6.45 -20.81
N ALA A 136 -10.59 6.40 -22.10
CA ALA A 136 -9.35 5.78 -22.55
C ALA A 136 -8.12 6.47 -21.94
N TRP A 137 -8.10 7.80 -21.94
CA TRP A 137 -7.03 8.60 -21.32
C TRP A 137 -6.89 8.29 -19.82
N HIS A 138 -8.00 8.28 -19.08
CA HIS A 138 -7.99 7.93 -17.66
C HIS A 138 -7.52 6.50 -17.43
N THR A 139 -7.98 5.55 -18.24
CA THR A 139 -7.60 4.14 -18.15
C THR A 139 -6.09 3.97 -18.32
N GLU A 140 -5.50 4.58 -19.34
CA GLU A 140 -4.06 4.53 -19.57
C GLU A 140 -3.28 5.13 -18.40
N ARG A 141 -3.74 6.27 -17.88
CA ARG A 141 -3.07 6.94 -16.76
C ARG A 141 -3.17 6.15 -15.45
N LEU A 142 -4.31 5.50 -15.20
CA LEU A 142 -4.51 4.66 -14.01
C LEU A 142 -3.72 3.36 -14.09
N ALA A 143 -3.48 2.83 -15.29
CA ALA A 143 -2.64 1.67 -15.55
C ALA A 143 -1.15 1.94 -15.32
N ARG A 144 -0.71 3.21 -15.40
CA ARG A 144 0.65 3.60 -15.01
C ARG A 144 0.77 3.50 -13.50
N ASP A 145 1.52 2.51 -13.04
CA ASP A 145 1.88 2.34 -11.65
C ASP A 145 2.94 3.40 -11.26
N PRO A 146 2.63 4.37 -10.38
CA PRO A 146 3.55 5.47 -10.09
C PRO A 146 4.61 5.14 -9.04
N GLY A 147 4.63 3.94 -8.45
CA GLY A 147 5.56 3.63 -7.36
C GLY A 147 6.69 2.69 -7.75
N PRO A 148 7.60 2.43 -6.80
CA PRO A 148 8.86 1.83 -7.12
C PRO A 148 8.74 0.42 -7.68
N SER A 149 9.62 0.05 -8.62
CA SER A 149 9.59 -1.28 -9.20
C SER A 149 9.80 -2.36 -8.12
N ARG A 150 8.99 -3.43 -8.14
CA ARG A 150 9.08 -4.52 -7.15
C ARG A 150 10.48 -5.15 -7.14
N GLY A 151 11.10 -5.26 -8.32
CA GLY A 151 12.47 -5.76 -8.48
C GLY A 151 13.51 -4.86 -7.82
N GLY A 152 13.39 -3.54 -8.00
CA GLY A 152 14.27 -2.57 -7.34
C GLY A 152 14.17 -2.62 -5.81
N VAL A 153 12.94 -2.63 -5.28
CA VAL A 153 12.71 -2.77 -3.83
C VAL A 153 13.28 -4.07 -3.28
N PHE A 154 13.06 -5.20 -3.97
CA PHE A 154 13.59 -6.50 -3.54
C PHE A 154 15.12 -6.51 -3.53
N LEU A 155 15.76 -5.99 -4.58
CA LEU A 155 17.22 -5.86 -4.66
C LEU A 155 17.75 -4.95 -3.55
N ALA A 156 17.04 -3.85 -3.23
CA ALA A 156 17.42 -2.96 -2.14
C ALA A 156 17.39 -3.68 -0.78
N VAL A 157 16.35 -4.47 -0.51
CA VAL A 157 16.21 -5.24 0.74
C VAL A 157 17.28 -6.35 0.85
N LEU A 158 17.57 -7.06 -0.25
CA LEU A 158 18.67 -8.04 -0.25
C LEU A 158 20.03 -7.35 -0.04
N GLY A 159 20.25 -6.21 -0.70
CA GLY A 159 21.47 -5.42 -0.57
C GLY A 159 21.74 -4.98 0.86
N ILE A 160 20.73 -4.41 1.54
CA ILE A 160 20.88 -3.99 2.95
C ILE A 160 21.09 -5.20 3.88
N GLY A 161 20.41 -6.32 3.62
CA GLY A 161 20.61 -7.57 4.38
C GLY A 161 22.04 -8.11 4.23
N ALA A 162 22.55 -8.17 3.00
CA ALA A 162 23.93 -8.57 2.71
C ALA A 162 24.94 -7.60 3.36
N TRP A 163 24.70 -6.30 3.27
CA TRP A 163 25.56 -5.28 3.88
C TRP A 163 25.70 -5.48 5.39
N LEU A 164 24.58 -5.62 6.11
CA LEU A 164 24.57 -5.86 7.57
C LEU A 164 25.20 -7.21 7.94
N ALA A 165 24.94 -8.26 7.16
CA ALA A 165 25.55 -9.57 7.36
C ALA A 165 27.08 -9.51 7.18
N GLY A 166 27.55 -8.80 6.15
CA GLY A 166 28.96 -8.56 5.87
C GLY A 166 29.68 -7.89 7.03
N ILE A 167 29.11 -6.81 7.60
CA ILE A 167 29.63 -6.15 8.81
C ILE A 167 29.75 -7.14 9.97
N GLY A 168 28.71 -7.94 10.19
CA GLY A 168 28.73 -8.99 11.22
C GLY A 168 29.83 -10.03 11.03
N MET A 169 30.14 -10.40 9.78
CA MET A 169 31.23 -11.32 9.43
C MET A 169 32.62 -10.70 9.64
N VAL A 170 32.78 -9.40 9.34
CA VAL A 170 34.02 -8.66 9.64
C VAL A 170 34.33 -8.69 11.12
N ILE A 171 33.31 -8.46 11.96
CA ILE A 171 33.47 -8.44 13.43
C ILE A 171 33.74 -9.85 13.98
N ARG A 172 33.16 -10.90 13.39
CA ARG A 172 33.17 -12.27 13.96
C ARG A 172 34.15 -13.25 13.34
N GLY A 173 34.76 -12.94 12.20
CA GLY A 173 35.66 -13.91 11.58
C GLY A 173 36.16 -13.52 10.19
N PRO A 174 35.59 -14.07 9.09
CA PRO A 174 36.23 -14.05 7.79
C PRO A 174 36.21 -12.64 7.18
N ALA A 175 37.09 -11.75 7.65
CA ALA A 175 37.04 -10.31 7.40
C ALA A 175 37.11 -9.94 5.91
N LYS A 176 37.91 -10.67 5.11
CA LYS A 176 37.98 -10.47 3.66
C LYS A 176 36.64 -10.80 2.98
N LEU A 177 36.02 -11.93 3.33
CA LEU A 177 34.71 -12.31 2.80
C LEU A 177 33.63 -11.35 3.30
N GLY A 178 33.67 -10.97 4.58
CA GLY A 178 32.75 -9.99 5.16
C GLY A 178 32.84 -8.62 4.47
N ALA A 179 34.05 -8.13 4.19
CA ALA A 179 34.26 -6.88 3.46
C ALA A 179 33.71 -6.96 2.02
N ALA A 180 33.96 -8.07 1.31
CA ALA A 180 33.41 -8.29 -0.02
C ALA A 180 31.86 -8.30 -0.02
N VAL A 181 31.25 -9.04 0.91
CA VAL A 181 29.79 -9.11 1.09
C VAL A 181 29.22 -7.73 1.45
N THR A 182 29.92 -6.95 2.27
CA THR A 182 29.54 -5.57 2.64
C THR A 182 29.48 -4.67 1.42
N VAL A 183 30.54 -4.67 0.58
CA VAL A 183 30.61 -3.84 -0.63
C VAL A 183 29.55 -4.25 -1.65
N LEU A 184 29.41 -5.56 -1.90
CA LEU A 184 28.39 -6.07 -2.83
C LEU A 184 26.97 -5.76 -2.35
N GLY A 185 26.72 -5.87 -1.05
CA GLY A 185 25.44 -5.49 -0.44
C GLY A 185 25.13 -4.01 -0.63
N LEU A 186 26.11 -3.13 -0.41
CA LEU A 186 25.95 -1.69 -0.61
C LEU A 186 25.68 -1.34 -2.09
N ILE A 187 26.42 -1.95 -3.02
CA ILE A 187 26.20 -1.77 -4.47
C ILE A 187 24.79 -2.24 -4.85
N GLY A 188 24.38 -3.43 -4.41
CA GLY A 188 23.04 -3.96 -4.65
C GLY A 188 21.96 -3.05 -4.09
N TRP A 189 22.16 -2.52 -2.88
CA TRP A 189 21.23 -1.57 -2.26
C TRP A 189 21.10 -0.28 -3.07
N MET A 190 22.21 0.32 -3.50
CA MET A 190 22.22 1.53 -4.31
C MET A 190 21.56 1.34 -5.68
N ILE A 191 21.86 0.22 -6.37
CA ILE A 191 21.22 -0.11 -7.65
C ILE A 191 19.72 -0.32 -7.42
N GLY A 192 19.36 -1.08 -6.39
CA GLY A 192 17.96 -1.33 -6.02
C GLY A 192 17.18 -0.05 -5.82
N LEU A 193 17.74 0.94 -5.11
CA LEU A 193 17.14 2.26 -4.93
C LEU A 193 17.07 3.08 -6.22
N ALA A 194 18.05 2.95 -7.12
CA ALA A 194 18.08 3.72 -8.36
C ALA A 194 17.05 3.22 -9.39
N ILE A 195 16.68 1.94 -9.35
CA ILE A 195 15.69 1.32 -10.26
C ILE A 195 14.34 1.06 -9.59
N ALA A 196 14.23 1.32 -8.29
CA ALA A 196 12.99 1.31 -7.53
C ALA A 196 12.20 2.55 -7.94
#